data_AF-A0A428UJT1-F1
#
_entry.id   AF-A0A428UJT1-F1
#
_cell.length_a   1.000
_cell.length_b   1.000
_cell.length_c   1.000
_cell.angle_alpha   90.00
_cell.angle_beta   90.00
_cell.angle_gamma   90.00
#
_symmetry.space_group_name_H-M   'P 1'
#
loop_
_entity.id
_entity.type
_entity.pdbx_description
1 polymer ?
#
loop_
_entity_poly.entity_id
_entity_poly.type
_entity_poly.pdbx_seq_one_letter_code
_entity_poly.pdbx_strand_id
1 'polypeptide(L)'
;MEAIRWDPKTLLQIDMRLDGQQLRIHCVGSPAGDLSQRCGHTILESQCTKALQLIDKLSERRLEDINPRHLDSLVSQCLCLNCQPHRHELVSYAWTRAIEASVRHQDYLIVSFEEIHRAECSSLAAKLDTERELVWKFKEQNFANQESFAVYQDALEISKKGAKRQEEKIHFLEMENISLKERVEEELAAQYEDCFVNKFLRGKAKDDHHPHLLTQAEINDMRRKTAFLATRIERLSKRNYALEKDLELARGESETLRDSEAALVQRLNCQHHALQKVQWQLKYRTDFEQVLKKLEAILNVLEKEIVELVAEGELGLAAEQELEEQANMEREEHHAEELKYRRKLRKERARNLALIERVKTLELLQVQMKEEMEGNWLYWIWKGIRDPGAWFRRGG
;
A
#
# COMPACT_ATOMS: atom_id res chain seq x y z
N MET A 1 2.11 -4.51 20.73
CA MET A 1 2.52 -5.81 20.19
C MET A 1 2.40 -6.83 21.30
N GLU A 2 1.45 -7.77 21.18
CA GLU A 2 1.49 -8.97 22.03
C GLU A 2 2.79 -9.71 21.69
N ALA A 3 3.60 -10.01 22.70
CA ALA A 3 4.82 -10.78 22.48
C ALA A 3 4.44 -12.09 21.79
N ILE A 4 5.16 -12.46 20.72
CA ILE A 4 5.04 -13.77 20.09
C ILE A 4 5.23 -14.80 21.21
N ARG A 5 4.12 -15.41 21.64
CA ARG A 5 4.17 -16.39 22.73
C ARG A 5 4.72 -17.67 22.14
N TRP A 6 5.93 -18.02 22.57
CA TRP A 6 6.51 -19.31 22.24
C TRP A 6 5.72 -20.41 22.95
N ASP A 7 5.51 -21.52 22.26
CA ASP A 7 4.82 -22.67 22.86
C ASP A 7 5.81 -23.84 23.03
N PRO A 8 6.27 -24.13 24.26
CA PRO A 8 7.14 -25.27 24.54
C PRO A 8 6.52 -26.62 24.18
N LYS A 9 5.19 -26.70 24.02
CA LYS A 9 4.52 -27.92 23.57
C LYS A 9 4.90 -28.29 22.13
N THR A 10 5.44 -27.35 21.34
CA THR A 10 6.02 -27.67 20.03
C THR A 10 7.30 -28.51 20.11
N LEU A 11 7.95 -28.55 21.29
CA LEU A 11 9.14 -29.37 21.52
C LEU A 11 8.78 -30.81 21.95
N LEU A 12 7.53 -31.04 22.41
CA LEU A 12 7.09 -32.27 23.06
C LEU A 12 5.66 -32.66 22.68
N GLN A 13 5.48 -33.85 22.12
CA GLN A 13 4.16 -34.44 21.90
C GLN A 13 3.90 -35.55 22.93
N ILE A 14 2.81 -35.47 23.69
CA ILE A 14 2.48 -36.45 24.73
C ILE A 14 1.26 -37.27 24.30
N ASP A 15 1.46 -38.56 24.06
CA ASP A 15 0.40 -39.49 23.65
C ASP A 15 -0.09 -40.33 24.84
N MET A 16 -1.42 -40.39 25.00
CA MET A 16 -2.07 -41.30 25.95
C MET A 16 -2.53 -42.57 25.22
N ARG A 17 -2.07 -43.75 25.66
CA ARG A 17 -2.68 -45.01 25.19
C ARG A 17 -4.02 -45.26 25.89
N LEU A 18 -4.96 -45.84 25.15
CA LEU A 18 -6.36 -46.14 25.52
C LEU A 18 -6.54 -46.94 26.83
N ASP A 19 -5.46 -47.53 27.37
CA ASP A 19 -5.49 -48.33 28.60
C ASP A 19 -5.26 -47.49 29.87
N GLY A 20 -5.07 -46.16 29.75
CA GLY A 20 -5.03 -45.21 30.87
C GLY A 20 -3.78 -45.26 31.78
N GLN A 21 -2.88 -46.23 31.60
CA GLN A 21 -1.72 -46.44 32.48
C GLN A 21 -0.35 -46.10 31.88
N GLN A 22 -0.26 -45.69 30.61
CA GLN A 22 1.03 -45.38 29.97
C GLN A 22 0.99 -44.06 29.19
N LEU A 23 1.77 -43.08 29.64
CA LEU A 23 2.04 -41.82 28.95
C LEU A 23 3.33 -41.96 28.12
N ARG A 24 3.30 -41.57 26.84
CA ARG A 24 4.50 -41.47 26.00
C ARG A 24 4.82 -40.02 25.72
N ILE A 25 6.09 -39.65 25.86
CA ILE A 25 6.61 -38.33 25.51
C ILE A 25 7.46 -38.47 24.25
N HIS A 26 7.14 -37.71 23.21
CA HIS A 26 7.85 -37.63 21.93
C HIS A 26 8.59 -36.30 21.87
N CYS A 27 9.92 -36.32 21.78
CA CYS A 27 10.69 -35.09 21.58
C CYS A 27 10.75 -34.75 20.09
N VAL A 28 10.28 -33.56 19.73
CA VAL A 28 10.34 -33.02 18.37
C VAL A 28 11.76 -32.49 18.11
N GLY A 29 12.34 -32.80 16.95
CA GLY A 29 13.70 -32.37 16.57
C GLY A 29 14.82 -33.40 16.76
N SER A 30 14.51 -34.66 17.06
CA SER A 30 15.50 -35.75 16.97
C SER A 30 15.74 -36.10 15.50
N PRO A 31 16.99 -36.19 15.01
CA PRO A 31 17.31 -36.49 13.61
C PRO A 31 16.92 -37.91 13.16
N ALA A 32 16.33 -38.71 14.05
CA ALA A 32 15.68 -39.96 13.71
C ALA A 32 14.27 -39.92 14.29
N GLY A 33 13.24 -40.20 13.48
CA GLY A 33 11.86 -40.51 13.92
C GLY A 33 11.74 -41.74 14.85
N ASP A 34 12.86 -42.17 15.43
CA ASP A 34 13.11 -43.36 16.23
C ASP A 34 13.52 -43.01 17.67
N LEU A 35 12.98 -41.94 18.27
CA LEU A 35 12.89 -41.89 19.75
C LEU A 35 11.82 -42.86 20.28
N SER A 36 10.97 -43.37 19.40
CA SER A 36 10.09 -44.52 19.64
C SER A 36 10.86 -45.84 19.80
N GLN A 37 12.13 -45.92 19.38
CA GLN A 37 12.94 -47.12 19.52
C GLN A 37 13.72 -47.12 20.84
N ARG A 38 13.18 -47.93 21.76
CA ARG A 38 13.86 -48.63 22.86
C ARG A 38 14.20 -47.80 24.10
N CYS A 39 13.27 -47.79 25.03
CA CYS A 39 13.33 -48.71 26.17
C CYS A 39 11.90 -49.10 26.51
N GLY A 40 11.62 -50.34 26.93
CA GLY A 40 10.29 -50.73 27.43
C GLY A 40 9.95 -50.07 28.77
N HIS A 41 10.44 -48.86 29.02
CA HIS A 41 10.35 -48.13 30.27
C HIS A 41 9.13 -47.21 30.18
N THR A 42 8.10 -47.57 30.94
CA THR A 42 7.03 -46.65 31.29
C THR A 42 7.61 -45.45 32.00
N ILE A 43 7.44 -44.26 31.41
CA ILE A 43 7.71 -43.01 32.11
C ILE A 43 6.74 -42.95 33.28
N LEU A 44 7.26 -42.78 34.49
CA LEU A 44 6.43 -42.69 35.68
C LEU A 44 5.54 -41.45 35.57
N GLU A 45 4.29 -41.55 36.03
CA GLU A 45 3.33 -40.44 36.02
C GLU A 45 3.92 -39.19 36.72
N SER A 46 4.67 -39.39 37.80
CA SER A 46 5.38 -38.31 38.52
C SER A 46 6.45 -37.57 37.70
N GLN A 47 7.06 -38.23 36.71
CA GLN A 47 7.99 -37.59 35.77
C GLN A 47 7.23 -36.81 34.70
N CYS A 48 6.10 -37.34 34.21
CA CYS A 48 5.22 -36.62 33.28
C CYS A 48 4.65 -35.35 33.92
N THR A 49 4.19 -35.40 35.17
CA THR A 49 3.70 -34.22 35.89
C THR A 49 4.79 -33.15 36.03
N LYS A 50 6.04 -33.57 36.32
CA LYS A 50 7.18 -32.65 36.41
C LYS A 50 7.56 -32.04 35.06
N ALA A 51 7.52 -32.83 33.98
CA ALA A 51 7.76 -32.33 32.64
C ALA A 51 6.71 -31.28 32.24
N LEU A 52 5.43 -31.54 32.49
CA LEU A 52 4.34 -30.58 32.24
C LEU A 52 4.51 -29.29 33.05
N GLN A 53 4.85 -29.38 34.35
CA GLN A 53 5.13 -28.19 35.17
C GLN A 53 6.32 -27.37 34.65
N LEU A 54 7.33 -28.02 34.07
CA LEU A 54 8.47 -27.35 33.46
C LEU A 54 8.08 -26.68 32.14
N ILE A 55 7.26 -27.34 31.30
CA ILE A 55 6.67 -26.77 30.08
C ILE A 55 5.86 -25.51 30.41
N ASP A 56 4.98 -25.56 31.40
CA ASP A 56 4.16 -24.41 31.78
C ASP A 56 5.03 -23.24 32.25
N LYS A 57 6.02 -23.51 33.12
CA LYS A 57 7.01 -22.49 33.55
C LYS A 57 7.83 -21.91 32.40
N LEU A 58 8.12 -22.73 31.40
CA LEU A 58 8.86 -22.34 30.21
C LEU A 58 7.98 -21.44 29.33
N SER A 59 6.70 -21.75 29.16
CA SER A 59 5.74 -20.96 28.36
C SER A 59 5.52 -19.54 28.88
N GLU A 60 5.72 -19.33 30.18
CA GLU A 60 5.60 -18.01 30.82
C GLU A 60 6.87 -17.15 30.64
N ARG A 61 7.98 -17.74 30.19
CA ARG A 61 9.25 -17.02 29.98
C ARG A 61 9.35 -16.48 28.55
N ARG A 62 10.12 -15.40 28.40
CA ARG A 62 10.57 -14.94 27.09
C ARG A 62 11.59 -15.93 26.53
N LEU A 63 11.62 -16.08 25.21
CA LEU A 63 12.58 -16.94 24.50
C LEU A 63 14.04 -16.63 24.89
N GLU A 64 14.37 -15.34 25.04
CA GLU A 64 15.70 -14.84 25.45
C GLU A 64 16.13 -15.30 26.85
N ASP A 65 15.17 -15.56 27.75
CA ASP A 65 15.43 -15.97 29.13
C ASP A 65 15.61 -17.50 29.27
N ILE A 66 15.48 -18.25 28.18
CA ILE A 66 15.62 -19.71 28.17
C ILE A 66 17.10 -20.07 27.95
N ASN A 67 17.74 -20.55 29.01
CA ASN A 67 19.11 -21.03 28.97
C ASN A 67 19.18 -22.57 28.79
N PRO A 68 20.35 -23.12 28.43
CA PRO A 68 20.55 -24.56 28.26
C PRO A 68 20.16 -25.39 29.50
N ARG A 69 20.31 -24.83 30.71
CA ARG A 69 19.96 -25.53 31.95
C ARG A 69 18.47 -25.82 32.07
N HIS A 70 17.61 -24.92 31.58
CA HIS A 70 16.16 -25.17 31.57
C HIS A 70 15.79 -26.31 30.62
N LEU A 71 16.44 -26.37 29.46
CA LEU A 71 16.25 -27.43 28.47
C LEU A 71 16.82 -28.76 28.97
N ASP A 72 18.02 -28.77 29.55
CA ASP A 72 18.62 -29.95 30.17
C ASP A 72 17.73 -30.56 31.26
N SER A 73 17.10 -29.72 32.07
CA SER A 73 16.14 -30.15 33.09
C SER A 73 14.93 -30.82 32.45
N LEU A 74 14.39 -30.26 31.36
CA LEU A 74 13.26 -30.82 30.63
C LEU A 74 13.63 -32.14 29.93
N VAL A 75 14.77 -32.20 29.24
CA VAL A 75 15.30 -33.40 28.58
C VAL A 75 15.52 -34.52 29.59
N SER A 76 16.00 -34.21 30.81
CA SER A 76 16.20 -35.21 31.87
C SER A 76 14.91 -35.79 32.43
N GLN A 77 13.77 -35.10 32.31
CA GLN A 77 12.46 -35.66 32.67
C GLN A 77 11.84 -36.49 31.52
N CYS A 78 12.23 -36.20 30.28
CA CYS A 78 11.62 -36.82 29.09
C CYS A 78 12.41 -38.03 28.55
N LEU A 79 13.72 -38.11 28.80
CA LEU A 79 14.58 -39.20 28.34
C LEU A 79 14.97 -40.16 29.47
N CYS A 80 14.94 -41.46 29.19
CA CYS A 80 15.51 -42.47 30.09
C CYS A 80 17.05 -42.47 29.97
N LEU A 81 17.70 -41.71 30.86
CA LEU A 81 19.16 -41.55 30.90
C LEU A 81 19.92 -42.87 31.07
N ASN A 82 19.33 -43.88 31.71
CA ASN A 82 19.93 -45.20 31.88
C ASN A 82 20.03 -45.99 30.56
N CYS A 83 19.09 -45.75 29.63
CA CYS A 83 19.03 -46.47 28.36
C CYS A 83 19.62 -45.68 27.20
N GLN A 84 19.60 -44.34 27.27
CA GLN A 84 20.04 -43.48 26.17
C GLN A 84 20.84 -42.25 26.67
N PRO A 85 21.97 -42.46 27.36
CA PRO A 85 22.78 -41.36 27.90
C PRO A 85 23.30 -40.42 26.82
N HIS A 86 23.64 -40.94 25.64
CA HIS A 86 24.16 -40.15 24.51
C HIS A 86 23.11 -39.31 23.78
N ARG A 87 21.80 -39.59 23.98
CA ARG A 87 20.74 -38.80 23.33
C ARG A 87 20.37 -37.54 24.11
N HIS A 88 20.74 -37.45 25.39
CA HIS A 88 20.49 -36.26 26.20
C HIS A 88 21.17 -35.02 25.63
N GLU A 89 22.48 -35.10 25.38
CA GLU A 89 23.26 -33.99 24.82
C GLU A 89 22.76 -33.58 23.42
N LEU A 90 22.40 -34.56 22.57
CA LEU A 90 21.89 -34.30 21.22
C LEU A 90 20.55 -33.57 21.23
N VAL A 91 19.60 -33.98 22.09
CA VAL A 91 18.28 -33.33 22.18
C VAL A 91 18.41 -31.94 22.81
N SER A 92 19.22 -31.81 23.87
CA SER A 92 19.48 -30.50 24.50
C SER A 92 20.11 -29.52 23.50
N TYR A 93 21.10 -29.98 22.72
CA TYR A 93 21.72 -29.17 21.67
C TYR A 93 20.72 -28.77 20.58
N ALA A 94 19.91 -29.71 20.08
CA ALA A 94 18.91 -29.44 19.04
C ALA A 94 17.87 -28.39 19.49
N TRP A 95 17.35 -28.52 20.71
CA TRP A 95 16.39 -27.57 21.26
C TRP A 95 17.01 -26.20 21.53
N THR A 96 18.26 -26.16 22.00
CA THR A 96 19.01 -24.89 22.17
C THR A 96 19.13 -24.17 20.83
N ARG A 97 19.48 -24.90 19.76
CA ARG A 97 19.60 -24.32 18.41
C ARG A 97 18.27 -23.83 17.85
N ALA A 98 17.18 -24.54 18.12
CA ALA A 98 15.83 -24.12 17.71
C ALA A 98 15.42 -22.80 18.40
N ILE A 99 15.73 -22.65 19.69
CA ILE A 99 15.47 -21.42 20.45
C ILE A 99 16.34 -20.27 19.93
N GLU A 100 17.64 -20.48 19.71
CA GLU A 100 18.53 -19.46 19.14
C GLU A 100 18.09 -18.99 17.74
N ALA A 101 17.58 -19.90 16.91
CA ALA A 101 17.05 -19.56 15.59
C ALA A 101 15.75 -18.75 15.71
N SER A 102 14.88 -19.13 16.63
CA SER A 102 13.61 -18.44 16.89
C SER A 102 13.82 -17.02 17.43
N VAL A 103 14.78 -16.83 18.36
CA VAL A 103 15.17 -15.50 18.86
C VAL A 103 15.66 -14.61 17.71
N ARG A 104 16.56 -15.12 16.88
CA ARG A 104 17.07 -14.37 15.72
C ARG A 104 15.97 -14.00 14.72
N HIS A 105 15.02 -14.90 14.49
CA HIS A 105 13.89 -14.63 13.62
C HIS A 105 12.96 -13.56 14.21
N GLN A 106 12.70 -13.62 15.52
CA GLN A 106 11.93 -12.61 16.23
C GLN A 106 12.60 -11.23 16.17
N ASP A 107 13.92 -11.15 16.39
CA ASP A 107 14.67 -9.89 16.25
C ASP A 107 14.56 -9.31 14.84
N TYR A 108 14.68 -10.15 13.81
CA TYR A 108 14.52 -9.74 12.42
C TYR A 108 13.11 -9.17 12.15
N LEU A 109 12.06 -9.83 12.65
CA LEU A 109 10.69 -9.37 12.50
C LEU A 109 10.45 -8.02 13.20
N ILE A 110 11.01 -7.83 14.40
CA ILE A 110 10.92 -6.56 15.13
C ILE A 110 11.59 -5.44 14.35
N VAL A 111 12.83 -5.65 13.90
CA VAL A 111 13.58 -4.65 13.11
C VAL A 111 12.83 -4.31 11.81
N SER A 112 12.35 -5.33 11.10
CA SER A 112 11.60 -5.13 9.84
C SER A 112 10.31 -4.35 10.08
N PHE A 113 9.58 -4.65 11.16
CA PHE A 113 8.37 -3.92 11.53
C PHE A 113 8.68 -2.45 11.87
N GLU A 114 9.74 -2.19 12.65
CA GLU A 114 10.16 -0.84 12.98
C GLU A 114 10.58 -0.03 11.75
N GLU A 115 11.25 -0.65 10.78
CA GLU A 115 11.63 -0.01 9.52
C GLU A 115 10.41 0.38 8.68
N ILE A 116 9.46 -0.55 8.50
CA ILE A 116 8.21 -0.29 7.78
C ILE A 116 7.43 0.83 8.47
N HIS A 117 7.24 0.73 9.78
CA HIS A 117 6.49 1.73 10.55
C HIS A 117 7.18 3.11 10.52
N ARG A 118 8.53 3.16 10.56
CA ARG A 118 9.29 4.40 10.43
C ARG A 118 9.12 5.03 9.04
N ALA A 119 9.14 4.23 7.98
CA ALA A 119 8.93 4.70 6.62
C ALA A 119 7.52 5.27 6.42
N GLU A 120 6.49 4.57 6.92
CA GLU A 120 5.10 5.03 6.87
C GLU A 120 4.88 6.32 7.66
N CYS A 121 5.39 6.40 8.90
CA CYS A 121 5.32 7.61 9.71
C CYS A 121 6.03 8.79 9.04
N SER A 122 7.19 8.56 8.41
CA SER A 122 7.93 9.60 7.70
C SER A 122 7.17 10.10 6.46
N SER A 123 6.53 9.19 5.72
CA SER A 123 5.67 9.54 4.57
C SER A 123 4.46 10.38 5.00
N LEU A 124 3.80 9.99 6.09
CA LEU A 124 2.66 10.72 6.65
C LEU A 124 3.06 12.10 7.18
N ALA A 125 4.22 12.23 7.82
CA ALA A 125 4.74 13.50 8.28
C ALA A 125 5.00 14.47 7.11
N ALA A 126 5.63 13.99 6.03
CA ALA A 126 5.86 14.79 4.84
C ALA A 126 4.54 15.26 4.19
N LYS A 127 3.52 14.40 4.11
CA LYS A 127 2.19 14.79 3.62
C LYS A 127 1.57 15.88 4.51
N LEU A 128 1.62 15.72 5.83
CA LEU A 128 1.10 16.71 6.77
C LEU A 128 1.77 18.08 6.61
N ASP A 129 3.09 18.11 6.39
CA ASP A 129 3.82 19.36 6.18
C ASP A 129 3.42 20.04 4.87
N THR A 130 3.24 19.28 3.78
CA THR A 130 2.74 19.85 2.51
C THR A 130 1.33 20.43 2.64
N GLU A 131 0.42 19.73 3.33
CA GLU A 131 -0.93 20.22 3.60
C GLU A 131 -0.92 21.49 4.47
N ARG A 132 -0.05 21.55 5.49
CA ARG A 132 0.13 22.75 6.32
C ARG A 132 0.60 23.94 5.50
N GLU A 133 1.54 23.74 4.57
CA GLU A 133 2.02 24.81 3.69
C GLU A 133 0.92 25.31 2.76
N LEU A 134 0.11 24.42 2.20
CA LEU A 134 -1.04 24.78 1.36
C LEU A 134 -2.09 25.59 2.14
N VAL A 135 -2.42 25.15 3.37
CA VAL A 135 -3.35 25.89 4.24
C VAL A 135 -2.80 27.27 4.58
N TRP A 136 -1.50 27.39 4.83
CA TRP A 136 -0.87 28.67 5.12
C TRP A 136 -0.94 29.62 3.91
N LYS A 137 -0.57 29.15 2.70
CA LYS A 137 -0.69 29.92 1.45
C LYS A 137 -2.13 30.36 1.17
N PHE A 138 -3.10 29.48 1.41
CA PHE A 138 -4.52 29.80 1.27
C PHE A 138 -4.98 30.89 2.25
N LYS A 139 -4.50 30.86 3.50
CA LYS A 139 -4.77 31.91 4.49
C LYS A 139 -4.17 33.26 4.08
N GLU A 140 -2.92 33.28 3.62
CA GLU A 140 -2.29 34.51 3.12
C GLU A 140 -3.06 35.11 1.95
N GLN A 141 -3.45 34.27 0.97
CA GLN A 141 -4.21 34.73 -0.18
C GLN A 141 -5.60 35.25 0.23
N ASN A 142 -6.28 34.62 1.18
CA ASN A 142 -7.56 35.12 1.69
C ASN A 142 -7.42 36.46 2.40
N PHE A 143 -6.34 36.66 3.16
CA PHE A 143 -6.08 37.93 3.82
C PHE A 143 -5.85 39.04 2.79
N ALA A 144 -5.00 38.80 1.78
CA ALA A 144 -4.79 39.74 0.68
C ALA A 144 -6.09 40.04 -0.10
N ASN A 145 -6.93 39.03 -0.33
CA ASN A 145 -8.23 39.21 -0.97
C ASN A 145 -9.16 40.09 -0.11
N GLN A 146 -9.19 39.90 1.20
CA GLN A 146 -9.99 40.73 2.12
C GLN A 146 -9.53 42.19 2.12
N GLU A 147 -8.22 42.44 2.15
CA GLU A 147 -7.67 43.79 2.05
C GLU A 147 -8.03 44.45 0.71
N SER A 148 -7.89 43.71 -0.40
CA SER A 148 -8.27 44.23 -1.72
C SER A 148 -9.77 44.57 -1.79
N PHE A 149 -10.62 43.74 -1.18
CA PHE A 149 -12.07 43.96 -1.15
C PHE A 149 -12.46 45.21 -0.36
N ALA A 150 -11.79 45.48 0.78
CA ALA A 150 -11.99 46.70 1.54
C ALA A 150 -11.64 47.95 0.72
N VAL A 151 -10.49 47.93 0.02
CA VAL A 151 -10.08 49.03 -0.87
C VAL A 151 -11.09 49.24 -2.01
N TYR A 152 -11.61 48.17 -2.60
CA TYR A 152 -12.66 48.27 -3.62
C TYR A 152 -13.97 48.86 -3.09
N GLN A 153 -14.37 48.52 -1.86
CA GLN A 153 -15.54 49.10 -1.22
C GLN A 153 -15.38 50.61 -0.98
N ASP A 154 -14.21 51.03 -0.46
CA ASP A 154 -13.91 52.45 -0.23
C ASP A 154 -13.92 53.24 -1.54
N ALA A 155 -13.27 52.71 -2.58
CA ALA A 155 -13.25 53.33 -3.90
C ALA A 155 -14.66 53.46 -4.50
N LEU A 156 -15.51 52.45 -4.33
CA LEU A 156 -16.90 52.47 -4.77
C LEU A 156 -17.71 53.55 -4.04
N GLU A 157 -17.51 53.71 -2.73
CA GLU A 157 -18.22 54.72 -1.95
C GLU A 157 -17.80 56.14 -2.35
N ILE A 158 -16.50 56.36 -2.58
CA ILE A 158 -15.97 57.63 -3.10
C ILE A 158 -16.56 57.93 -4.47
N SER A 159 -16.60 56.94 -5.37
CA SER A 159 -17.18 57.08 -6.71
C SER A 159 -18.67 57.45 -6.65
N LYS A 160 -19.47 56.79 -5.79
CA LYS A 160 -20.89 57.11 -5.59
C LYS A 160 -21.09 58.54 -5.09
N LYS A 161 -20.29 59.00 -4.12
CA LYS A 161 -20.33 60.38 -3.64
C LYS A 161 -19.96 61.38 -4.73
N GLY A 162 -18.98 61.04 -5.57
CA GLY A 162 -18.57 61.84 -6.74
C GLY A 162 -19.69 61.97 -7.78
N ALA A 163 -20.31 60.84 -8.15
CA ALA A 163 -21.43 60.81 -9.09
C ALA A 163 -22.60 61.67 -8.60
N LYS A 164 -22.99 61.55 -7.33
CA LYS A 164 -24.08 62.35 -6.76
C LYS A 164 -23.81 63.87 -6.82
N ARG A 165 -22.57 64.30 -6.53
CA ARG A 165 -22.18 65.72 -6.65
C ARG A 165 -22.23 66.21 -8.09
N GLN A 166 -21.87 65.35 -9.06
CA GLN A 166 -21.95 65.69 -10.47
C GLN A 166 -23.40 65.81 -10.93
N GLU A 167 -24.29 64.91 -10.51
CA GLU A 167 -25.73 65.01 -10.77
C GLU A 167 -26.33 66.30 -10.21
N GLU A 168 -26.02 66.65 -8.96
CA GLU A 168 -26.46 67.91 -8.33
C GLU A 168 -25.96 69.14 -9.10
N LYS A 169 -24.72 69.11 -9.60
CA LYS A 169 -24.14 70.19 -10.41
C LYS A 169 -24.81 70.30 -11.78
N ILE A 170 -25.08 69.18 -12.43
CA ILE A 170 -25.78 69.16 -13.73
C ILE A 170 -27.17 69.77 -13.55
N HIS A 171 -27.92 69.35 -12.54
CA HIS A 171 -29.24 69.90 -12.25
C HIS A 171 -29.21 71.42 -11.99
N PHE A 172 -28.22 71.91 -11.24
CA PHE A 172 -28.04 73.35 -11.04
C PHE A 172 -27.80 74.11 -12.36
N LEU A 173 -26.92 73.58 -13.21
CA LEU A 173 -26.60 74.19 -14.51
C LEU A 173 -27.78 74.12 -15.49
N GLU A 174 -28.61 73.09 -15.41
CA GLU A 174 -29.86 72.98 -16.17
C GLU A 174 -30.85 74.08 -15.76
N MET A 175 -31.04 74.29 -14.45
CA MET A 175 -31.89 75.37 -13.93
C MET A 175 -31.38 76.76 -14.32
N GLU A 176 -30.07 77.00 -14.26
CA GLU A 176 -29.48 78.26 -14.69
C GLU A 176 -29.66 78.50 -16.19
N ASN A 177 -29.50 77.46 -17.02
CA ASN A 177 -29.76 77.55 -18.46
C ASN A 177 -31.22 77.88 -18.78
N ILE A 178 -32.18 77.27 -18.06
CA ILE A 178 -33.59 77.59 -18.22
C ILE A 178 -33.84 79.08 -17.92
N SER A 179 -33.34 79.57 -16.79
CA SER A 179 -33.50 80.98 -16.41
C SER A 179 -32.82 81.95 -17.40
N LEU A 180 -31.62 81.61 -17.89
CA LEU A 180 -30.94 82.40 -18.91
C LEU A 180 -31.71 82.43 -20.22
N LYS A 181 -32.29 81.29 -20.62
CA LYS A 181 -33.09 81.17 -21.84
C LYS A 181 -34.34 82.05 -21.75
N GLU A 182 -35.05 82.02 -20.63
CA GLU A 182 -36.22 82.88 -20.38
C GLU A 182 -35.84 84.37 -20.48
N ARG A 183 -34.74 84.80 -19.85
CA ARG A 183 -34.26 86.19 -19.95
C ARG A 183 -33.92 86.62 -21.38
N VAL A 184 -33.28 85.75 -22.16
CA VAL A 184 -32.95 86.05 -23.56
C VAL A 184 -34.23 86.15 -24.40
N GLU A 185 -35.23 85.29 -24.16
CA GLU A 185 -36.52 85.37 -24.83
C GLU A 185 -37.26 86.68 -24.50
N GLU A 186 -37.23 87.13 -23.23
CA GLU A 186 -37.77 88.43 -22.79
C GLU A 186 -37.04 89.62 -23.42
N GLU A 187 -35.70 89.61 -23.44
CA GLU A 187 -34.90 90.68 -24.06
C GLU A 187 -35.13 90.76 -25.58
N LEU A 188 -35.27 89.62 -26.25
CA LEU A 188 -35.60 89.58 -27.69
C LEU A 188 -37.01 90.13 -27.96
N ALA A 189 -37.99 89.82 -27.10
CA ALA A 189 -39.33 90.38 -27.20
C ALA A 189 -39.32 91.91 -27.02
N ALA A 190 -38.60 92.41 -26.02
CA ALA A 190 -38.44 93.84 -25.77
C ALA A 190 -37.75 94.57 -26.94
N GLN A 191 -36.70 93.99 -27.52
CA GLN A 191 -36.04 94.54 -28.71
C GLN A 191 -36.97 94.57 -29.93
N TYR A 192 -37.86 93.58 -30.08
CA TYR A 192 -38.83 93.55 -31.17
C TYR A 192 -39.87 94.69 -31.02
N GLU A 193 -40.34 94.95 -29.80
CA GLU A 193 -41.21 96.08 -29.49
C GLU A 193 -40.51 97.43 -29.73
N ASP A 194 -39.26 97.59 -29.30
CA ASP A 194 -38.46 98.81 -29.52
C ASP A 194 -38.16 99.07 -31.00
N CYS A 195 -37.94 98.00 -31.80
CA CYS A 195 -37.73 98.10 -33.23
C CYS A 195 -39.03 98.43 -33.98
N PHE A 196 -40.17 97.91 -33.51
CA PHE A 196 -41.50 98.25 -34.02
C PHE A 196 -41.80 99.75 -33.79
N VAL A 197 -41.55 100.26 -32.57
CA VAL A 197 -41.74 101.68 -32.22
C VAL A 197 -40.83 102.59 -33.04
N ASN A 198 -39.55 102.25 -33.22
CA ASN A 198 -38.61 103.06 -34.00
C ASN A 198 -38.89 103.07 -35.51
N LYS A 199 -39.43 101.98 -36.09
CA LYS A 199 -39.80 101.93 -37.51
C LYS A 199 -41.12 102.65 -37.83
N PHE A 200 -42.06 102.70 -36.89
CA PHE A 200 -43.36 103.34 -37.13
C PHE A 200 -43.34 104.85 -36.89
N LEU A 201 -42.44 105.37 -36.04
CA LEU A 201 -42.43 106.79 -35.66
C LEU A 201 -41.39 107.67 -36.38
N ARG A 202 -40.44 107.11 -37.14
CA ARG A 202 -39.47 107.91 -37.91
C ARG A 202 -39.84 108.01 -39.40
N GLY A 203 -40.44 109.14 -39.74
CA GLY A 203 -40.67 109.58 -41.11
C GLY A 203 -39.39 109.75 -41.93
N LYS A 204 -39.51 109.46 -43.22
CA LYS A 204 -38.47 109.52 -44.26
C LYS A 204 -37.88 110.93 -44.42
N ALA A 205 -36.57 111.03 -44.59
CA ALA A 205 -35.90 112.20 -45.17
C ALA A 205 -34.96 111.78 -46.32
N LYS A 206 -34.92 112.65 -47.32
CA LYS A 206 -34.50 112.46 -48.72
C LYS A 206 -32.98 112.54 -48.94
N ASP A 207 -32.54 111.87 -50.01
CA ASP A 207 -31.23 111.96 -50.67
C ASP A 207 -31.06 113.27 -51.46
N ASP A 208 -29.81 113.76 -51.55
CA ASP A 208 -29.31 114.62 -52.62
C ASP A 208 -27.87 114.18 -53.02
N HIS A 209 -27.55 114.27 -54.32
CA HIS A 209 -26.40 113.59 -54.98
C HIS A 209 -25.21 114.52 -55.36
N HIS A 210 -23.98 113.98 -55.13
CA HIS A 210 -22.73 113.97 -55.96
C HIS A 210 -21.78 115.20 -56.05
N PRO A 211 -20.44 115.04 -56.28
CA PRO A 211 -19.79 114.03 -57.17
C PRO A 211 -18.41 113.38 -56.79
N HIS A 212 -18.09 112.29 -57.52
CA HIS A 212 -16.78 111.65 -57.87
C HIS A 212 -15.74 111.25 -56.81
N LEU A 213 -16.19 110.79 -55.65
CA LEU A 213 -15.58 109.66 -54.92
C LEU A 213 -16.70 108.62 -54.75
N LEU A 214 -16.39 107.33 -54.62
CA LEU A 214 -17.37 106.22 -54.50
C LEU A 214 -18.68 106.72 -53.87
N THR A 215 -19.78 106.57 -54.59
CA THR A 215 -21.08 107.10 -54.14
C THR A 215 -21.35 106.62 -52.71
N GLN A 216 -22.02 107.42 -51.86
CA GLN A 216 -22.28 107.01 -50.47
C GLN A 216 -22.98 105.64 -50.38
N ALA A 217 -23.76 105.28 -51.41
CA ALA A 217 -24.34 103.97 -51.61
C ALA A 217 -23.27 102.87 -51.84
N GLU A 218 -22.26 103.10 -52.68
CA GLU A 218 -21.13 102.18 -52.90
C GLU A 218 -20.24 102.04 -51.67
N ILE A 219 -19.99 103.12 -50.92
CA ILE A 219 -19.26 103.05 -49.63
C ILE A 219 -20.04 102.20 -48.63
N ASN A 220 -21.35 102.41 -48.54
CA ASN A 220 -22.21 101.63 -47.66
C ASN A 220 -22.33 100.16 -48.10
N ASP A 221 -22.37 99.89 -49.41
CA ASP A 221 -22.35 98.53 -49.96
C ASP A 221 -21.01 97.82 -49.68
N MET A 222 -19.90 98.52 -49.88
CA MET A 222 -18.57 98.01 -49.53
C MET A 222 -18.44 97.71 -48.05
N ARG A 223 -18.94 98.60 -47.16
CA ARG A 223 -18.99 98.37 -45.70
C ARG A 223 -19.85 97.16 -45.33
N ARG A 224 -21.02 96.99 -45.96
CA ARG A 224 -21.88 95.81 -45.77
C ARG A 224 -21.18 94.54 -46.22
N LYS A 225 -20.49 94.56 -47.37
CA LYS A 225 -19.66 93.45 -47.85
C LYS A 225 -18.51 93.14 -46.90
N THR A 226 -17.83 94.16 -46.36
CA THR A 226 -16.75 93.94 -45.38
C THR A 226 -17.29 93.35 -44.08
N ALA A 227 -18.41 93.85 -43.56
CA ALA A 227 -19.04 93.31 -42.35
C ALA A 227 -19.54 91.87 -42.55
N PHE A 228 -20.09 91.56 -43.72
CA PHE A 228 -20.49 90.19 -44.09
C PHE A 228 -19.29 89.25 -44.20
N LEU A 229 -18.21 89.68 -44.84
CA LEU A 229 -16.98 88.89 -44.94
C LEU A 229 -16.33 88.70 -43.57
N ALA A 230 -16.31 89.73 -42.71
CA ALA A 230 -15.79 89.64 -41.34
C ALA A 230 -16.59 88.62 -40.50
N THR A 231 -17.92 88.69 -40.51
CA THR A 231 -18.76 87.69 -39.81
C THR A 231 -18.66 86.29 -40.43
N ARG A 232 -18.39 86.17 -41.73
CA ARG A 232 -18.13 84.88 -42.38
C ARG A 232 -16.77 84.31 -41.97
N ILE A 233 -15.73 85.15 -41.92
CA ILE A 233 -14.39 84.77 -41.46
C ILE A 233 -14.45 84.33 -39.99
N GLU A 234 -15.15 85.07 -39.13
CA GLU A 234 -15.30 84.71 -37.73
C GLU A 234 -16.04 83.37 -37.56
N ARG A 235 -17.13 83.15 -38.31
CA ARG A 235 -17.84 81.87 -38.32
C ARG A 235 -16.97 80.71 -38.80
N LEU A 236 -16.18 80.91 -39.86
CA LEU A 236 -15.25 79.91 -40.36
C LEU A 236 -14.10 79.65 -39.37
N SER A 237 -13.61 80.67 -38.69
CA SER A 237 -12.58 80.55 -37.65
C SER A 237 -13.09 79.74 -36.46
N LYS A 238 -14.31 80.03 -35.96
CA LYS A 238 -14.95 79.24 -34.90
C LYS A 238 -15.16 77.79 -35.32
N ARG A 239 -15.55 77.55 -36.58
CA ARG A 239 -15.74 76.21 -37.12
C ARG A 239 -14.42 75.44 -37.27
N ASN A 240 -13.36 76.11 -37.71
CA ASN A 240 -12.02 75.51 -37.79
C ASN A 240 -11.50 75.13 -36.40
N TYR A 241 -11.67 76.00 -35.41
CA TYR A 241 -11.28 75.70 -34.03
C TYR A 241 -12.04 74.50 -33.45
N ALA A 242 -13.36 74.41 -33.71
CA ALA A 242 -14.14 73.25 -33.31
C ALA A 242 -13.65 71.96 -33.99
N LEU A 243 -13.39 72.00 -35.30
CA LEU A 243 -12.86 70.86 -36.04
C LEU A 243 -11.46 70.44 -35.58
N GLU A 244 -10.59 71.39 -35.23
CA GLU A 244 -9.28 71.07 -34.66
C GLU A 244 -9.41 70.35 -33.32
N LYS A 245 -10.33 70.79 -32.45
CA LYS A 245 -10.60 70.15 -31.17
C LYS A 245 -11.20 68.74 -31.35
N ASP A 246 -12.11 68.57 -32.30
CA ASP A 246 -12.67 67.25 -32.64
C ASP A 246 -11.61 66.29 -33.18
N LEU A 247 -10.67 66.79 -34.00
CA LEU A 247 -9.53 66.01 -34.50
C LEU A 247 -8.57 65.61 -33.37
N GLU A 248 -8.34 66.50 -32.41
CA GLU A 248 -7.49 66.21 -31.24
C GLU A 248 -8.13 65.17 -30.32
N LEU A 249 -9.44 65.26 -30.07
CA LEU A 249 -10.21 64.24 -29.35
C LEU A 249 -10.17 62.89 -30.07
N ALA A 250 -10.43 62.85 -31.39
CA ALA A 250 -10.38 61.62 -32.17
C ALA A 250 -8.99 60.99 -32.19
N ARG A 251 -7.92 61.80 -32.17
CA ARG A 251 -6.54 61.30 -32.03
C ARG A 251 -6.29 60.68 -30.66
N GLY A 252 -6.75 61.32 -29.58
CA GLY A 252 -6.68 60.77 -28.23
C GLY A 252 -7.44 59.45 -28.11
N GLU A 253 -8.66 59.38 -28.63
CA GLU A 253 -9.45 58.14 -28.68
C GLU A 253 -8.72 57.04 -29.46
N SER A 254 -8.15 57.36 -30.63
CA SER A 254 -7.37 56.40 -31.43
C SER A 254 -6.12 55.88 -30.72
N GLU A 255 -5.47 56.71 -29.90
CA GLU A 255 -4.31 56.30 -29.09
C GLU A 255 -4.73 55.39 -27.95
N THR A 256 -5.78 55.73 -27.21
CA THR A 256 -6.33 54.86 -26.15
C THR A 256 -6.82 53.51 -26.69
N LEU A 257 -7.38 53.48 -27.90
CA LEU A 257 -7.78 52.25 -28.58
C LEU A 257 -6.56 51.39 -28.90
N ARG A 258 -5.47 51.98 -29.39
CA ARG A 258 -4.22 51.24 -29.65
C ARG A 258 -3.60 50.67 -28.38
N ASP A 259 -3.62 51.41 -27.28
CA ASP A 259 -3.15 50.91 -25.98
C ASP A 259 -4.01 49.76 -25.48
N SER A 260 -5.33 49.87 -25.65
CA SER A 260 -6.27 48.79 -25.28
C SER A 260 -6.08 47.54 -26.13
N GLU A 261 -5.79 47.70 -27.43
CA GLU A 261 -5.49 46.61 -28.36
C GLU A 261 -4.18 45.91 -27.96
N ALA A 262 -3.13 46.67 -27.66
CA ALA A 262 -1.87 46.13 -27.19
C ALA A 262 -2.03 45.33 -25.87
N ALA A 263 -2.82 45.84 -24.93
CA ALA A 263 -3.13 45.14 -23.68
C ALA A 263 -3.93 43.83 -23.91
N LEU A 264 -4.87 43.84 -24.87
CA LEU A 264 -5.63 42.64 -25.25
C LEU A 264 -4.71 41.59 -25.90
N VAL A 265 -3.81 42.00 -26.81
CA VAL A 265 -2.82 41.11 -27.44
C VAL A 265 -1.92 40.49 -26.39
N GLN A 266 -1.43 41.26 -25.42
CA GLN A 266 -0.63 40.72 -24.31
C GLN A 266 -1.42 39.70 -23.48
N ARG A 267 -2.68 40.00 -23.11
CA ARG A 267 -3.53 39.04 -22.40
C ARG A 267 -3.74 37.76 -23.18
N LEU A 268 -3.97 37.86 -24.49
CA LEU A 268 -4.16 36.72 -25.37
C LEU A 268 -2.90 35.85 -25.44
N ASN A 269 -1.72 36.46 -25.50
CA ASN A 269 -0.44 35.75 -25.44
C ASN A 269 -0.25 35.02 -24.10
N CYS A 270 -0.57 35.67 -22.97
CA CYS A 270 -0.52 35.03 -21.66
C CYS A 270 -1.48 33.83 -21.56
N GLN A 271 -2.71 33.96 -22.08
CA GLN A 271 -3.68 32.87 -22.12
C GLN A 271 -3.20 31.72 -23.02
N HIS A 272 -2.59 32.02 -24.16
CA HIS A 272 -2.02 31.01 -25.06
C HIS A 272 -0.91 30.20 -24.35
N HIS A 273 -0.01 30.86 -23.63
CA HIS A 273 1.01 30.17 -22.82
C HIS A 273 0.42 29.33 -21.69
N ALA A 274 -0.64 29.80 -21.02
CA ALA A 274 -1.33 29.00 -20.01
C ALA A 274 -1.96 27.74 -20.62
N LEU A 275 -2.61 27.84 -21.78
CA LEU A 275 -3.18 26.72 -22.51
C LEU A 275 -2.11 25.71 -22.96
N GLN A 276 -0.95 26.17 -23.44
CA GLN A 276 0.16 25.27 -23.76
C GLN A 276 0.64 24.49 -22.54
N LYS A 277 0.75 25.13 -21.36
CA LYS A 277 1.11 24.43 -20.11
C LYS A 277 0.08 23.36 -19.74
N VAL A 278 -1.21 23.67 -19.85
CA VAL A 278 -2.29 22.69 -19.61
C VAL A 278 -2.21 21.52 -20.60
N GLN A 279 -1.93 21.80 -21.88
CA GLN A 279 -1.74 20.77 -22.90
C GLN A 279 -0.58 19.83 -22.57
N TRP A 280 0.56 20.36 -22.11
CA TRP A 280 1.69 19.55 -21.66
C TRP A 280 1.33 18.67 -20.45
N GLN A 281 0.65 19.22 -19.44
CA GLN A 281 0.20 18.46 -18.27
C GLN A 281 -0.76 17.33 -18.64
N LEU A 282 -1.68 17.57 -19.58
CA LEU A 282 -2.59 16.54 -20.10
C LEU A 282 -1.83 15.43 -20.83
N LYS A 283 -0.78 15.76 -21.58
CA LYS A 283 0.08 14.77 -22.26
C LYS A 283 0.82 13.87 -21.26
N TYR A 284 1.38 14.46 -20.19
CA TYR A 284 1.98 13.67 -19.11
C TYR A 284 0.97 12.72 -18.47
N ARG A 285 -0.27 13.17 -18.26
CA ARG A 285 -1.35 12.31 -17.71
C ARG A 285 -1.65 11.10 -18.61
N THR A 286 -1.69 11.28 -19.94
CA THR A 286 -1.88 10.16 -20.87
C THR A 286 -0.70 9.18 -20.85
N ASP A 287 0.53 9.66 -20.68
CA ASP A 287 1.72 8.80 -20.55
C ASP A 287 1.67 7.98 -19.25
N PHE A 288 1.23 8.58 -18.13
CA PHE A 288 0.99 7.86 -16.87
C PHE A 288 -0.12 6.80 -17.00
N GLU A 289 -1.22 7.10 -17.69
CA GLU A 289 -2.28 6.12 -17.97
C GLU A 289 -1.78 4.93 -18.79
N GLN A 290 -0.89 5.15 -19.77
CA GLN A 290 -0.27 4.06 -20.52
C GLN A 290 0.63 3.19 -19.64
N VAL A 291 1.40 3.80 -18.72
CA VAL A 291 2.23 3.07 -17.77
C VAL A 291 1.37 2.24 -16.82
N LEU A 292 0.27 2.80 -16.30
CA LEU A 292 -0.69 2.08 -15.46
C LEU A 292 -1.28 0.88 -16.18
N LYS A 293 -1.73 1.03 -17.43
CA LYS A 293 -2.23 -0.10 -18.25
C LYS A 293 -1.19 -1.19 -18.46
N LYS A 294 0.09 -0.83 -18.65
CA LYS A 294 1.18 -1.81 -18.77
C LYS A 294 1.41 -2.55 -17.45
N LEU A 295 1.40 -1.85 -16.33
CA LEU A 295 1.54 -2.47 -15.00
C LEU A 295 0.38 -3.41 -14.68
N GLU A 296 -0.85 -3.01 -15.03
CA GLU A 296 -2.05 -3.83 -14.87
C GLU A 296 -2.00 -5.10 -15.73
N ALA A 297 -1.49 -5.02 -16.96
CA ALA A 297 -1.26 -6.19 -17.80
C ALA A 297 -0.20 -7.14 -17.21
N ILE A 298 0.88 -6.61 -16.64
CA ILE A 298 1.91 -7.42 -15.97
C ILE A 298 1.33 -8.12 -14.73
N LEU A 299 0.56 -7.40 -13.92
CA LEU A 299 -0.11 -7.97 -12.74
C LEU A 299 -1.03 -9.14 -13.11
N ASN A 300 -1.83 -8.99 -14.17
CA ASN A 300 -2.73 -10.05 -14.64
C ASN A 300 -1.96 -11.30 -15.14
N VAL A 301 -0.76 -11.13 -15.71
CA VAL A 301 0.09 -12.27 -16.10
C VAL A 301 0.67 -12.96 -14.88
N LEU A 302 1.21 -12.20 -13.93
CA LEU A 302 1.76 -12.75 -12.68
C LEU A 302 0.70 -13.50 -11.87
N GLU A 303 -0.52 -12.97 -11.81
CA GLU A 303 -1.63 -13.64 -11.11
C GLU A 303 -1.95 -15.00 -11.73
N LYS A 304 -1.91 -15.12 -13.07
CA LYS A 304 -2.07 -16.41 -13.75
C LYS A 304 -0.91 -17.36 -13.46
N GLU A 305 0.33 -16.89 -13.53
CA GLU A 305 1.52 -17.70 -13.25
C GLU A 305 1.50 -18.23 -11.80
N ILE A 306 1.07 -17.42 -10.84
CA ILE A 306 0.92 -17.85 -9.44
C ILE A 306 -0.15 -18.95 -9.33
N VAL A 307 -1.29 -18.80 -9.98
CA VAL A 307 -2.35 -19.82 -9.98
C VAL A 307 -1.85 -21.13 -10.60
N GLU A 308 -1.10 -21.06 -11.70
CA GLU A 308 -0.50 -22.25 -12.34
C GLU A 308 0.53 -22.92 -11.42
N LEU A 309 1.42 -22.15 -10.80
CA LEU A 309 2.41 -22.68 -9.84
C LEU A 309 1.76 -23.32 -8.61
N VAL A 310 0.66 -22.75 -8.11
CA VAL A 310 -0.10 -23.34 -7.01
C VAL A 310 -0.74 -24.67 -7.43
N ALA A 311 -1.33 -24.74 -8.63
CA ALA A 311 -1.91 -25.97 -9.16
C ALA A 311 -0.85 -27.06 -9.39
N GLU A 312 0.33 -26.70 -9.89
CA GLU A 312 1.47 -27.62 -10.00
C GLU A 312 1.95 -28.13 -8.63
N GLY A 313 1.99 -27.25 -7.63
CA GLY A 313 2.32 -27.61 -6.25
C GLY A 313 1.32 -28.59 -5.63
N GLU A 314 0.02 -28.38 -5.85
CA GLU A 314 -1.04 -29.29 -5.38
C GLU A 314 -0.94 -30.68 -6.04
N LEU A 315 -0.64 -30.74 -7.35
CA LEU A 315 -0.39 -32.00 -8.05
C LEU A 315 0.87 -32.72 -7.51
N GLY A 316 1.92 -31.97 -7.19
CA GLY A 316 3.13 -32.51 -6.56
C GLY A 316 2.85 -33.13 -5.20
N LEU A 317 2.07 -32.45 -4.35
CA LEU A 317 1.66 -32.97 -3.05
C LEU A 317 0.80 -34.24 -3.17
N ALA A 318 -0.10 -34.31 -4.15
CA ALA A 318 -0.90 -35.50 -4.40
C ALA A 318 -0.02 -36.70 -4.82
N ALA A 319 0.98 -36.47 -5.68
CA ALA A 319 1.93 -37.50 -6.10
C ALA A 319 2.81 -37.98 -4.93
N GLU A 320 3.25 -37.08 -4.04
CA GLU A 320 3.98 -37.45 -2.83
C GLU A 320 3.13 -38.31 -1.89
N GLN A 321 1.85 -37.97 -1.71
CA GLN A 321 0.91 -38.78 -0.91
C GLN A 321 0.71 -40.18 -1.49
N GLU A 322 0.50 -40.32 -2.80
CA GLU A 322 0.40 -41.63 -3.45
C GLU A 322 1.68 -42.47 -3.25
N LEU A 323 2.86 -41.87 -3.40
CA LEU A 323 4.13 -42.55 -3.17
C LEU A 323 4.31 -42.97 -1.71
N GLU A 324 3.88 -42.14 -0.75
CA GLU A 324 3.94 -42.48 0.68
C GLU A 324 2.99 -43.63 1.03
N GLU A 325 1.77 -43.63 0.51
CA GLU A 325 0.82 -44.74 0.65
C GLU A 325 1.37 -46.03 0.06
N GLN A 326 1.96 -45.97 -1.14
CA GLN A 326 2.56 -47.11 -1.81
C GLN A 326 3.75 -47.67 -1.02
N ALA A 327 4.63 -46.81 -0.51
CA ALA A 327 5.75 -47.21 0.35
C ALA A 327 5.31 -47.79 1.70
N ASN A 328 4.16 -47.38 2.23
CA ASN A 328 3.58 -47.97 3.44
C ASN A 328 3.03 -49.37 3.15
N MET A 329 2.31 -49.56 2.04
CA MET A 329 1.82 -50.89 1.64
C MET A 329 2.97 -51.88 1.43
N GLU A 330 4.04 -51.50 0.72
CA GLU A 330 5.21 -52.36 0.52
C GLU A 330 5.88 -52.72 1.85
N ARG A 331 5.98 -51.76 2.80
CA ARG A 331 6.51 -52.02 4.14
C ARG A 331 5.64 -53.01 4.93
N GLU A 332 4.32 -52.89 4.85
CA GLU A 332 3.38 -53.81 5.49
C GLU A 332 3.47 -55.22 4.90
N GLU A 333 3.52 -55.33 3.58
CA GLU A 333 3.71 -56.61 2.88
C GLU A 333 5.03 -57.27 3.29
N HIS A 334 6.14 -56.52 3.23
CA HIS A 334 7.45 -57.02 3.65
C HIS A 334 7.45 -57.48 5.11
N HIS A 335 6.83 -56.71 6.01
CA HIS A 335 6.70 -57.10 7.43
C HIS A 335 5.85 -58.37 7.60
N ALA A 336 4.77 -58.52 6.83
CA ALA A 336 3.94 -59.72 6.83
C ALA A 336 4.72 -60.96 6.33
N GLU A 337 5.55 -60.81 5.30
CA GLU A 337 6.44 -61.85 4.80
C GLU A 337 7.52 -62.23 5.81
N GLU A 338 8.14 -61.24 6.46
CA GLU A 338 9.15 -61.49 7.49
C GLU A 338 8.55 -62.28 8.68
N LEU A 339 7.32 -61.94 9.09
CA LEU A 339 6.58 -62.71 10.09
C LEU A 339 6.30 -64.15 9.65
N LYS A 340 5.89 -64.37 8.38
CA LYS A 340 5.71 -65.72 7.82
C LYS A 340 7.02 -66.50 7.87
N TYR A 341 8.14 -65.88 7.49
CA TYR A 341 9.46 -66.52 7.50
C TYR A 341 9.92 -66.85 8.92
N ARG A 342 9.78 -65.91 9.88
CA ARG A 342 10.08 -66.14 11.30
C ARG A 342 9.24 -67.29 11.88
N ARG A 343 7.96 -67.40 11.52
CA ARG A 343 7.09 -68.54 11.92
C ARG A 343 7.60 -69.86 11.35
N LYS A 344 7.99 -69.91 10.06
CA LYS A 344 8.60 -71.11 9.45
C LYS A 344 9.89 -71.50 10.16
N LEU A 345 10.78 -70.54 10.42
CA LEU A 345 12.04 -70.78 11.10
C LEU A 345 11.85 -71.33 12.52
N ARG A 346 10.86 -70.82 13.28
CA ARG A 346 10.52 -71.37 14.60
C ARG A 346 10.06 -72.83 14.52
N LYS A 347 9.23 -73.18 13.52
CA LYS A 347 8.78 -74.56 13.30
C LYS A 347 9.95 -75.49 12.96
N GLU A 348 10.85 -75.07 12.06
CA GLU A 348 12.06 -75.84 11.72
C GLU A 348 13.00 -76.01 12.92
N ARG A 349 13.23 -74.96 13.70
CA ARG A 349 14.02 -75.06 14.94
C ARG A 349 13.43 -76.07 15.93
N ALA A 350 12.10 -76.08 16.10
CA ALA A 350 11.43 -77.04 16.97
C ALA A 350 11.56 -78.49 16.44
N ARG A 351 11.42 -78.70 15.12
CA ARG A 351 11.65 -79.99 14.47
C ARG A 351 13.07 -80.51 14.68
N ASN A 352 14.07 -79.64 14.48
CA ASN A 352 15.48 -79.98 14.70
C ASN A 352 15.75 -80.32 16.17
N LEU A 353 15.18 -79.57 17.12
CA LEU A 353 15.32 -79.88 18.54
C LEU A 353 14.77 -81.28 18.88
N ALA A 354 13.59 -81.62 18.37
CA ALA A 354 12.97 -82.93 18.56
C ALA A 354 13.80 -84.06 17.93
N LEU A 355 14.40 -83.82 16.76
CA LEU A 355 15.36 -84.73 16.13
C LEU A 355 16.59 -84.95 17.00
N ILE A 356 17.17 -83.89 17.56
CA ILE A 356 18.32 -83.98 18.47
C ILE A 356 17.97 -84.80 19.72
N GLU A 357 16.81 -84.59 20.33
CA GLU A 357 16.35 -85.41 21.47
C GLU A 357 16.18 -86.89 21.10
N ARG A 358 15.66 -87.17 19.90
CA ARG A 358 15.56 -88.54 19.37
C ARG A 358 16.92 -89.19 19.15
N VAL A 359 17.89 -88.45 18.61
CA VAL A 359 19.26 -88.96 18.43
C VAL A 359 19.88 -89.26 19.79
N LYS A 360 19.78 -88.36 20.76
CA LYS A 360 20.29 -88.59 22.12
C LYS A 360 19.66 -89.81 22.80
N THR A 361 18.36 -90.03 22.64
CA THR A 361 17.69 -91.21 23.20
C THR A 361 18.13 -92.50 22.52
N LEU A 362 18.36 -92.48 21.20
CA LEU A 362 18.92 -93.63 20.47
C LEU A 362 20.37 -93.92 20.88
N GLU A 363 21.21 -92.90 21.06
CA GLU A 363 22.58 -93.05 21.57
C GLU A 363 22.58 -93.70 22.96
N LEU A 364 21.67 -93.29 23.83
CA LEU A 364 21.53 -93.82 25.19
C LEU A 364 21.07 -95.29 25.19
N LEU A 365 20.11 -95.63 24.32
CA LEU A 365 19.68 -97.01 24.10
C LEU A 365 20.80 -97.87 23.50
N GLN A 366 21.63 -97.32 22.61
CA GLN A 366 22.76 -98.04 22.05
C GLN A 366 23.80 -98.37 23.11
N VAL A 367 24.08 -97.44 24.04
CA VAL A 367 24.95 -97.69 25.20
C VAL A 367 24.37 -98.79 26.09
N GLN A 368 23.07 -98.70 26.43
CA GLN A 368 22.39 -99.72 27.24
C GLN A 368 22.39 -101.10 26.58
N MET A 369 22.07 -101.20 25.28
CA MET A 369 22.15 -102.47 24.55
C MET A 369 23.56 -103.03 24.54
N LYS A 370 24.59 -102.17 24.44
CA LYS A 370 25.98 -102.62 24.46
C LYS A 370 26.38 -103.15 25.83
N GLU A 371 25.97 -102.47 26.91
CA GLU A 371 26.15 -102.94 28.29
C GLU A 371 25.38 -104.25 28.56
N GLU A 372 24.14 -104.37 28.09
CA GLU A 372 23.34 -105.61 28.19
C GLU A 372 23.96 -106.77 27.40
N MET A 373 24.45 -106.49 26.18
CA MET A 373 25.14 -107.47 25.34
C MET A 373 26.44 -107.93 26.00
N GLU A 374 27.26 -107.02 26.52
CA GLU A 374 28.49 -107.34 27.24
C GLU A 374 28.21 -108.11 28.53
N GLY A 375 27.17 -107.71 29.30
CA GLY A 375 26.71 -108.42 30.48
C GLY A 375 26.19 -109.84 30.17
N ASN A 376 25.41 -110.00 29.10
CA ASN A 376 24.97 -111.31 28.61
C ASN A 376 26.15 -112.16 28.14
N TRP A 377 27.10 -111.57 27.43
CA TRP A 377 28.27 -112.28 26.93
C TRP A 377 29.15 -112.79 28.09
N LEU A 378 29.37 -111.96 29.12
CA LEU A 378 30.04 -112.34 30.36
C LEU A 378 29.26 -113.41 31.14
N TYR A 379 27.94 -113.33 31.20
CA TYR A 379 27.08 -114.37 31.80
C TYR A 379 27.21 -115.71 31.07
N TRP A 380 27.20 -115.72 29.73
CA TRP A 380 27.36 -116.93 28.94
C TRP A 380 28.77 -117.54 29.05
N ILE A 381 29.81 -116.71 29.12
CA ILE A 381 31.18 -117.17 29.41
C ILE A 381 31.25 -117.80 30.80
N TRP A 382 30.72 -117.13 31.83
CA TRP A 382 30.70 -117.66 33.20
C TRP A 382 29.93 -118.97 33.30
N LYS A 383 28.77 -119.07 32.62
CA LYS A 383 27.97 -120.30 32.56
C LYS A 383 28.69 -121.42 31.81
N GLY A 384 29.42 -121.09 30.75
CA GLY A 384 30.25 -122.04 30.00
C GLY A 384 31.48 -122.56 30.76
N ILE A 385 32.03 -121.77 31.69
CA ILE A 385 33.12 -122.19 32.59
C ILE A 385 32.61 -123.15 33.68
N ARG A 386 31.36 -122.99 34.13
CA ARG A 386 30.72 -123.86 35.15
C ARG A 386 30.15 -125.17 34.58
N ASP A 387 29.79 -125.22 33.30
CA ASP A 387 29.20 -126.39 32.66
C ASP A 387 29.61 -126.48 31.16
N PRO A 388 30.73 -127.18 30.83
CA PRO A 388 31.29 -127.21 29.47
C PRO A 388 30.35 -127.84 28.41
N GLY A 389 29.31 -128.58 28.82
CA GLY A 389 28.36 -129.24 27.90
C GLY A 389 27.31 -128.31 27.28
N ALA A 390 27.26 -127.03 27.68
CA ALA A 390 26.22 -126.09 27.25
C ALA A 390 26.46 -125.43 25.87
N TRP A 391 27.69 -125.46 25.35
CA TRP A 391 28.04 -124.77 24.09
C TRP A 391 27.44 -125.41 22.83
N PHE A 392 27.11 -126.70 22.85
CA PHE A 392 26.73 -127.47 21.65
C PHE A 392 25.23 -127.69 21.47
N ARG A 393 24.36 -127.01 22.22
CA ARG A 393 22.90 -127.26 22.17
C ARG A 393 22.03 -126.23 21.45
N ARG A 394 22.58 -125.22 20.74
CA ARG A 394 21.79 -124.36 19.84
C ARG A 394 22.53 -124.02 18.56
N GLY A 395 22.38 -124.87 17.55
CA GLY A 395 22.28 -124.43 16.17
C GLY A 395 20.80 -124.28 15.84
N GLY A 396 20.39 -123.08 15.49
CA GLY A 396 19.02 -122.68 15.18
C GLY A 396 18.95 -121.18 15.00
#